data_AF-A0A938MHR3-F1
#
_entry.id   AF-A0A938MHR3-F1
#
_cell.length_a   1.000
_cell.length_b   1.000
_cell.length_c   1.000
_cell.angle_alpha   90.00
_cell.angle_beta   90.00
_cell.angle_gamma   90.00
#
_symmetry.space_group_name_H-M   'P 1'
#
loop_
_entity.id
_entity.type
_entity.pdbx_description
1 polymer ?
#
loop_
_entity_poly.entity_id
_entity_poly.type
_entity_poly.pdbx_seq_one_letter_code
_entity_poly.pdbx_strand_id
1 'polypeptide(L)' 'IVAQRIADRLTASKDISEVHCYLVSQIGRPITEPQVLNVKARSRLSTAALRDRCGKVAAEALQELPFLWKQLMAGKIQLF' A
#
# COMPACT_ATOMS: atom_id res chain seq x y z
N ILE A 1 7.37 -5.08 0.15
CA ILE A 1 7.73 -3.66 0.39
C ILE A 1 6.51 -2.74 0.31
N VAL A 2 5.85 -2.61 -0.85
CA VAL A 2 4.76 -1.63 -1.03
C VAL A 2 3.56 -1.92 -0.13
N ALA A 3 3.12 -3.18 -0.07
CA ALA A 3 2.03 -3.58 0.82
C ALA A 3 2.32 -3.25 2.29
N GLN A 4 3.57 -3.45 2.75
CA GLN A 4 4.00 -3.08 4.09
C GLN A 4 3.91 -1.56 4.29
N ARG A 5 4.44 -0.75 3.36
CA ARG A 5 4.34 0.71 3.43
C ARG A 5 2.90 1.22 3.49
N ILE A 6 1.99 0.61 2.73
CA ILE A 6 0.57 0.93 2.78
C ILE A 6 0.02 0.63 4.17
N ALA A 7 0.32 -0.56 4.71
CA ALA A 7 -0.10 -0.94 6.05
C ALA A 7 0.43 0.04 7.11
N ASP A 8 1.72 0.38 7.07
CA ASP A 8 2.37 1.31 8.00
C ASP A 8 1.76 2.72 7.95
N ARG A 9 1.48 3.23 6.74
CA ARG A 9 0.83 4.55 6.57
C ARG A 9 -0.59 4.58 7.12
N LEU A 10 -1.32 3.46 7.00
CA LEU A 10 -2.68 3.36 7.50
C LEU A 10 -2.70 3.21 9.03
N THR A 11 -1.83 2.37 9.60
CA THR A 11 -1.74 2.15 11.06
C THR A 11 -1.12 3.32 11.82
N ALA A 12 -0.46 4.27 11.14
CA ALA A 12 -0.06 5.54 11.74
C ALA A 12 -1.26 6.36 12.27
N SER A 13 -2.47 6.11 11.77
CA SER A 13 -3.70 6.67 12.32
C SER A 13 -4.14 5.89 13.57
N LYS A 14 -4.37 6.58 14.69
CA LYS A 14 -4.87 5.96 15.93
C LYS A 14 -6.27 5.33 15.78
N ASP A 15 -7.01 5.72 14.74
CA ASP A 15 -8.35 5.19 14.46
C ASP A 15 -8.32 3.82 13.76
N ILE A 16 -7.14 3.34 13.34
CA ILE A 16 -6.95 2.07 12.63
C ILE A 16 -6.04 1.19 13.48
N SER A 17 -6.59 0.09 14.03
CA SER A 17 -5.84 -0.77 14.94
C SER A 17 -5.12 -1.93 14.26
N GLU A 18 -5.58 -2.34 13.07
CA GLU A 18 -5.03 -3.49 12.35
C GLU A 18 -5.25 -3.31 10.85
N VAL A 19 -4.25 -3.68 10.04
CA VAL A 19 -4.32 -3.62 8.58
C VAL A 19 -3.65 -4.85 7.97
N HIS A 20 -4.35 -5.48 7.03
CA HIS A 20 -3.82 -6.53 6.15
C HIS A 20 -3.90 -6.04 4.72
N CYS A 21 -2.76 -5.95 4.04
CA CYS A 21 -2.68 -5.48 2.66
C CYS A 21 -2.19 -6.61 1.75
N TYR A 22 -2.98 -6.93 0.72
CA TYR A 22 -2.65 -7.91 -0.31
C TYR A 22 -2.56 -7.20 -1.66
N LEU A 23 -1.47 -7.46 -2.40
CA LEU A 23 -1.24 -6.88 -3.71
C LEU A 23 -0.88 -7.99 -4.69
N VAL A 24 -1.62 -8.06 -5.79
CA VAL A 24 -1.44 -9.06 -6.86
C VAL A 24 -1.25 -8.33 -8.18
N SER A 25 -0.12 -8.57 -8.84
CA SER A 25 0.19 -8.05 -10.16
C SER A 25 -0.36 -8.95 -11.26
N GLN A 26 -0.51 -8.41 -12.47
CA GLN A 26 -0.77 -9.16 -13.69
C GLN A 26 0.46 -9.09 -14.61
N ILE A 27 0.91 -10.23 -15.13
CA ILE A 27 2.00 -10.26 -16.12
C ILE A 27 1.59 -9.46 -17.35
N GLY A 28 2.50 -8.60 -17.83
CA GLY A 28 2.24 -7.71 -18.97
C GLY A 28 1.56 -6.38 -18.62
N ARG A 29 1.20 -6.15 -17.35
CA ARG A 29 0.72 -4.85 -16.85
C ARG A 29 1.82 -4.06 -16.15
N PRO A 30 1.77 -2.72 -16.15
CA PRO A 30 2.64 -1.90 -15.31
C PRO A 30 2.55 -2.29 -13.84
N ILE A 31 3.66 -2.24 -13.11
CA ILE A 31 3.70 -2.52 -11.66
C ILE A 31 2.86 -1.53 -10.82
N THR A 32 2.54 -0.37 -11.39
CA THR A 32 1.66 0.65 -10.82
C THR A 32 0.17 0.34 -11.01
N GLU A 33 -0.15 -0.64 -11.85
CA GLU A 33 -1.51 -1.09 -12.18
C GLU A 33 -1.69 -2.56 -11.75
N PRO A 34 -1.75 -2.85 -10.43
CA PRO A 34 -1.98 -4.21 -9.97
C PRO A 34 -3.36 -4.70 -10.40
N GLN A 35 -3.48 -6.01 -10.60
CA GLN A 35 -4.78 -6.65 -10.84
C GLN A 35 -5.73 -6.44 -9.66
N VAL A 36 -5.18 -6.60 -8.45
CA VAL A 36 -5.91 -6.44 -7.19
C VAL A 36 -4.99 -5.79 -6.15
N LEU A 37 -5.52 -4.78 -5.48
CA LEU A 37 -5.01 -4.26 -4.23
C LEU A 37 -6.14 -4.33 -3.21
N ASN A 38 -6.00 -5.23 -2.23
CA ASN A 38 -7.02 -5.48 -1.23
C ASN A 38 -6.52 -5.07 0.15
N VAL A 39 -7.26 -4.18 0.82
CA VAL A 39 -6.97 -3.72 2.18
C VAL A 39 -8.10 -4.16 3.09
N LYS A 40 -7.76 -4.96 4.09
CA LYS A 40 -8.65 -5.26 5.22
C LYS A 40 -8.16 -4.48 6.42
N ALA A 41 -9.03 -3.69 7.05
CA ALA A 41 -8.65 -2.88 8.19
C ALA A 41 -9.70 -2.96 9.29
N ARG A 42 -9.24 -3.00 10.55
CA ARG A 42 -10.08 -2.79 11.73
C ARG A 42 -9.97 -1.33 12.15
N SER A 43 -11.07 -0.60 12.12
CA SER A 43 -11.07 0.85 12.35
C SER A 43 -12.33 1.32 13.09
N ARG A 44 -12.20 2.46 13.78
CA ARG A 44 -13.32 3.22 14.36
C ARG A 44 -13.94 4.22 13.38
N LEU A 45 -13.33 4.41 12.21
CA LEU A 45 -13.83 5.28 11.16
C LEU A 45 -15.11 4.70 10.52
N SER A 46 -15.93 5.57 9.94
CA SER A 46 -17.02 5.11 9.07
C SER A 46 -16.46 4.41 7.84
N THR A 47 -17.23 3.48 7.26
CA THR A 47 -16.82 2.73 6.06
C THR A 47 -16.44 3.66 4.90
N ALA A 48 -17.15 4.78 4.74
CA ALA A 48 -16.86 5.77 3.71
C ALA A 48 -15.52 6.48 3.95
N ALA A 49 -15.26 6.94 5.17
CA ALA A 49 -14.01 7.60 5.52
C ALA A 49 -12.81 6.64 5.43
N LEU A 50 -12.99 5.39 5.87
CA LEU A 50 -11.98 4.35 5.73
C LEU A 50 -11.67 4.06 4.26
N ARG A 51 -12.70 3.95 3.41
CA ARG A 51 -12.54 3.72 1.97
C ARG A 51 -11.76 4.84 1.29
N ASP A 52 -12.13 6.09 1.54
CA ASP A 52 -11.45 7.26 0.97
C ASP A 52 -9.97 7.29 1.40
N ARG A 53 -9.71 7.08 2.70
CA ARG A 53 -8.35 7.07 3.23
C ARG A 53 -7.50 5.93 2.66
N CYS A 54 -8.03 4.71 2.62
CA CYS A 54 -7.36 3.58 2.00
C CYS A 54 -7.07 3.84 0.51
N GLY A 55 -8.04 4.40 -0.22
CA GLY A 55 -7.88 4.74 -1.65
C GLY A 55 -6.75 5.73 -1.90
N LYS A 56 -6.70 6.82 -1.12
CA LYS A 56 -5.64 7.84 -1.22
C LYS A 56 -4.26 7.26 -0.94
N VAL A 57 -4.10 6.57 0.19
CA VAL A 57 -2.81 5.98 0.58
C VAL A 57 -2.35 4.92 -0.43
N ALA A 58 -3.26 4.09 -0.94
CA ALA A 58 -2.94 3.10 -1.95
C ALA A 58 -2.49 3.75 -3.27
N ALA A 59 -3.20 4.78 -3.75
CA ALA A 59 -2.86 5.48 -4.98
C ALA A 59 -1.49 6.16 -4.89
N GLU A 60 -1.21 6.86 -3.80
CA GLU A 60 0.10 7.48 -3.54
C GLU A 60 1.22 6.43 -3.51
N ALA A 61 1.01 5.33 -2.79
CA ALA A 61 2.01 4.26 -2.69
C ALA A 61 2.29 3.59 -4.06
N LEU A 62 1.27 3.44 -4.92
CA LEU A 62 1.43 2.94 -6.27
C LEU A 62 2.17 3.92 -7.18
N GLN A 63 2.01 5.23 -7.00
CA GLN A 63 2.78 6.24 -7.74
C GLN A 63 4.26 6.27 -7.34
N GLU A 64 4.57 5.96 -6.08
CA GLU A 64 5.94 5.89 -5.57
C GLU A 64 6.69 4.60 -5.97
N LEU A 65 5.99 3.58 -6.47
CA LEU A 65 6.54 2.26 -6.77
C LEU A 65 7.77 2.29 -7.71
N PRO A 66 7.77 3.05 -8.82
CA PRO A 66 8.93 3.11 -9.70
C PRO A 66 10.17 3.69 -9.01
N PHE A 67 9.99 4.64 -8.09
CA PHE A 67 11.08 5.19 -7.30
C PHE A 67 11.61 4.18 -6.28
N LEU A 68 10.71 3.49 -5.59
CA LEU A 68 11.05 2.41 -4.67
C LEU A 68 11.84 1.29 -5.36
N TRP A 69 11.41 0.92 -6.56
CA TRP A 69 12.10 -0.07 -7.38
C TRP A 69 13.54 0.34 -7.68
N LYS A 70 13.76 1.60 -8.08
CA LYS A 70 15.11 2.13 -8.31
C LYS A 70 15.97 2.11 -7.05
N GLN A 71 15.40 2.45 -5.90
CA GLN A 71 16.12 2.41 -4.63
C GLN A 71 16.50 0.99 -4.21
N LEU A 72 15.61 0.02 -4.43
CA LEU A 72 15.89 -1.39 -4.20
C LEU A 72 17.03 -1.89 -5.10
N MET A 73 16.99 -1.57 -6.40
CA MET A 73 18.07 -1.92 -7.34
C MET A 73 19.39 -1.25 -7.00
N ALA A 74 19.37 -0.07 -6.40
CA ALA A 74 20.56 0.63 -5.93
C ALA A 74 21.08 0.14 -4.57
N GLY A 75 20.49 -0.91 -3.98
CA GLY A 75 20.88 -1.43 -2.66
C GLY A 75 20.57 -0.48 -1.50
N LYS A 76 19.80 0.59 -1.73
CA LYS A 76 19.39 1.56 -0.68
C LYS A 76 18.26 1.05 0.19
N ILE A 77 17.56 0.02 -0.28
CA ILE A 77 16.55 -0.71 0.49
C ILE A 77 17.10 -2.11 0.68
N GLN A 78 17.32 -2.49 1.93
CA GLN A 78 17.64 -3.86 2.26
C GLN A 78 16.33 -4.64 2.45
N LEU A 79 16.24 -5.74 1.71
CA LEU A 79 15.38 -6.84 2.06
C LEU A 79 16.22 -7.76 2.95
N PHE A 80 15.58 -8.29 3.99
CA PHE A 80 16.16 -9.16 5.02
C PHE A 80 17.15 -10.18 4.47
#